data_AF-A0A3L8Q6X9-F1
#
_entry.id   AF-A0A3L8Q6X9-F1
#
_cell.length_a   1.000
_cell.length_b   1.000
_cell.length_c   1.000
_cell.angle_alpha   90.00
_cell.angle_beta   90.00
_cell.angle_gamma   90.00
#
_symmetry.space_group_name_H-M   'P 1'
#
loop_
_entity.id
_entity.type
_entity.pdbx_description
1 polymer ?
#
loop_
_entity_poly.entity_id
_entity_poly.type
_entity_poly.pdbx_seq_one_letter_code
_entity_poly.pdbx_strand_id
1 'polypeptide(L)'
;MVQLYNLHPFGSQRVVPCKQEPAHFCCGQDVLFVASAAASCRVEVFAVREQGRCEALGSFATLGPVLRMAHSSAGDYLVTVEEKSKATFLRAYTNWRCMSAGSSRVCVRMVGHKMEESYSEALKEQMSVVEMPLSDPPLCISCCPVNGDLLVGCKNKLVMFCLKYRVINQNLTLLDFERSLILHIDNLIPAEVAFCARHIAITTELDVLILKLELVQQSADRTDQCAQGVSAPEKAVDGGVKDENPSTHPLQLELDEFIICQKPVELLGEESKLCEIPVTLESTVLPTEDTKHFQVQYLLFRRFAPDQSPFGFCEETKLHSVQLLPVYQTGKWICVNTQWVVSQEA
;
A
#
# COMPACT_ATOMS: atom_id res chain seq x y z
N MET A 1 -33.46 3.96 -13.00
CA MET A 1 -33.08 5.27 -13.57
C MET A 1 -31.83 5.70 -12.83
N VAL A 2 -30.64 5.66 -13.46
CA VAL A 2 -29.38 6.02 -12.79
C VAL A 2 -29.18 7.53 -12.97
N GLN A 3 -29.06 8.26 -11.87
CA GLN A 3 -28.85 9.70 -11.85
C GLN A 3 -27.35 9.95 -11.57
N LEU A 4 -26.64 10.51 -12.55
CA LEU A 4 -25.24 10.88 -12.41
C LEU A 4 -25.19 12.34 -11.96
N TYR A 5 -24.63 12.61 -10.78
CA TYR A 5 -24.36 13.98 -10.32
C TYR A 5 -22.96 14.38 -10.76
N ASN A 6 -22.84 15.44 -11.57
CA ASN A 6 -21.56 16.00 -11.99
C ASN A 6 -21.00 16.88 -10.87
N LEU A 7 -20.04 16.38 -10.09
CA LEU A 7 -19.37 17.14 -9.02
C LEU A 7 -18.27 18.09 -9.54
N HIS A 8 -17.87 17.98 -10.81
CA HIS A 8 -16.97 18.92 -11.51
C HIS A 8 -17.40 19.10 -12.97
N PRO A 9 -17.46 20.34 -13.51
CA PRO A 9 -17.69 20.53 -14.94
C PRO A 9 -16.43 20.11 -15.72
N PHE A 10 -16.45 18.90 -16.28
CA PHE A 10 -15.41 18.45 -17.19
C PHE A 10 -15.45 19.30 -18.47
N GLY A 11 -14.36 20.00 -18.80
CA GLY A 11 -14.26 20.79 -20.04
C GLY A 11 -14.24 19.93 -21.32
N SER A 12 -13.96 18.63 -21.21
CA SER A 12 -14.11 17.64 -22.27
C SER A 12 -14.09 16.22 -21.68
N GLN A 13 -14.63 15.25 -22.43
CA GLN A 13 -14.54 13.82 -22.11
C GLN A 13 -13.86 13.10 -23.28
N ARG A 14 -13.10 12.03 -22.98
CA ARG A 14 -12.43 11.20 -23.97
C ARG A 14 -12.90 9.76 -23.81
N VAL A 15 -13.31 9.15 -24.91
CA VAL A 15 -13.72 7.75 -24.94
C VAL A 15 -12.57 6.90 -25.47
N VAL A 16 -12.20 5.87 -24.73
CA VAL A 16 -11.15 4.91 -25.11
C VAL A 16 -11.82 3.68 -25.70
N PRO A 17 -11.59 3.37 -26.99
CA PRO A 17 -12.24 2.23 -27.65
C PRO A 17 -11.53 0.93 -27.26
N CYS A 18 -11.93 0.36 -26.11
CA CYS A 18 -11.43 -0.94 -25.66
C CYS A 18 -12.00 -2.06 -26.54
N LYS A 19 -11.20 -3.08 -26.86
CA LYS A 19 -11.64 -4.23 -27.66
C LYS A 19 -12.48 -5.21 -26.83
N GLN A 20 -12.25 -5.21 -25.52
CA GLN A 20 -12.91 -6.06 -24.54
C GLN A 20 -13.52 -5.20 -23.43
N GLU A 21 -14.44 -5.79 -22.67
CA GLU A 21 -15.06 -5.12 -21.52
C GLU A 21 -14.00 -4.76 -20.48
N PRO A 22 -13.87 -3.47 -20.10
CA PRO A 22 -12.89 -3.04 -19.10
C PRO A 22 -13.31 -3.46 -17.70
N ALA A 23 -12.40 -4.06 -16.94
CA ALA A 23 -12.63 -4.44 -15.54
C ALA A 23 -11.86 -3.55 -14.56
N HIS A 24 -10.60 -3.25 -14.87
CA HIS A 24 -9.77 -2.36 -14.07
C HIS A 24 -8.95 -1.45 -14.98
N PHE A 25 -8.57 -0.28 -14.47
CA PHE A 25 -7.68 0.62 -15.19
C PHE A 25 -6.76 1.33 -14.22
N CYS A 26 -5.60 1.77 -14.72
CA CYS A 26 -4.76 2.74 -14.03
C CYS A 26 -4.07 3.62 -15.07
N CYS A 27 -3.63 4.80 -14.66
CA CYS A 27 -2.98 5.77 -15.55
C CYS A 27 -1.59 6.15 -15.04
N GLY A 28 -0.71 6.43 -15.98
CA GLY A 28 0.51 7.22 -15.78
C GLY A 28 0.31 8.63 -16.34
N GLN A 29 1.41 9.37 -16.48
CA GLN A 29 1.37 10.74 -16.98
C GLN A 29 0.84 10.85 -18.43
N ASP A 30 1.23 9.91 -19.29
CA ASP A 30 0.98 9.91 -20.73
C ASP A 30 0.42 8.56 -21.23
N VAL A 31 0.05 7.68 -20.31
CA VAL A 31 -0.35 6.31 -20.62
C VAL A 31 -1.56 5.87 -19.79
N LEU A 32 -2.46 5.10 -20.41
CA LEU A 32 -3.58 4.44 -19.78
C LEU A 32 -3.46 2.93 -19.99
N PHE A 33 -3.58 2.18 -18.90
CA PHE A 33 -3.66 0.72 -18.91
C PHE A 33 -5.09 0.31 -18.61
N VAL A 34 -5.64 -0.58 -19.41
CA VAL A 34 -6.98 -1.12 -19.24
C VAL A 34 -6.89 -2.64 -19.18
N ALA A 35 -7.14 -3.22 -18.01
CA ALA A 35 -7.30 -4.65 -17.86
C ALA A 35 -8.71 -5.05 -18.27
N SER A 36 -8.79 -6.03 -19.15
CA SER A 36 -10.03 -6.61 -19.62
C SER A 36 -10.68 -7.52 -18.56
N ALA A 37 -11.97 -7.79 -18.71
CA ALA A 37 -12.71 -8.74 -17.89
C ALA A 37 -12.04 -10.12 -17.81
N ALA A 38 -12.25 -10.80 -16.67
CA ALA A 38 -11.46 -11.92 -16.17
C ALA A 38 -11.17 -13.03 -17.20
N ALA A 39 -12.08 -13.33 -18.12
CA ALA A 39 -11.91 -14.42 -19.10
C ALA A 39 -10.75 -14.22 -20.09
N SER A 40 -10.28 -12.98 -20.28
CA SER A 40 -9.34 -12.63 -21.37
C SER A 40 -7.88 -12.43 -20.93
N CYS A 41 -7.62 -12.28 -19.62
CA CYS A 41 -6.29 -12.06 -19.03
C CYS A 41 -5.41 -11.12 -19.88
N ARG A 42 -5.93 -9.94 -20.23
CA ARG A 42 -5.26 -9.01 -21.14
C ARG A 42 -5.27 -7.60 -20.57
N VAL A 43 -4.16 -6.89 -20.80
CA VAL A 43 -4.05 -5.44 -20.57
C VAL A 43 -3.84 -4.76 -21.91
N GLU A 44 -4.75 -3.87 -22.27
CA GLU A 44 -4.62 -2.94 -23.39
C GLU A 44 -3.95 -1.64 -22.90
N VAL A 45 -3.06 -1.08 -23.72
CA VAL A 45 -2.28 0.11 -23.36
C VAL A 45 -2.51 1.20 -24.38
N PHE A 46 -2.80 2.41 -23.91
CA PHE A 46 -3.10 3.57 -24.75
C PHE A 46 -2.21 4.76 -24.36
N ALA A 47 -1.70 5.49 -25.35
CA ALA A 47 -1.07 6.78 -25.12
C ALA A 47 -2.15 7.86 -24.97
N VAL A 48 -2.02 8.69 -23.95
CA VAL A 48 -2.91 9.81 -23.66
C VAL A 48 -2.20 11.10 -24.05
N ARG A 49 -2.48 11.61 -25.26
CA ARG A 49 -1.87 12.86 -25.76
C ARG A 49 -2.80 14.06 -25.59
N GLU A 50 -2.25 15.27 -25.45
CA GLU A 50 -3.03 16.50 -25.26
C GLU A 50 -4.02 16.77 -26.41
N GLN A 51 -3.71 16.36 -27.64
CA GLN A 51 -4.46 16.64 -28.88
C GLN A 51 -5.72 15.77 -29.10
N GLY A 52 -6.28 15.18 -28.04
CA GLY A 52 -7.65 14.65 -28.06
C GLY A 52 -7.84 13.24 -28.64
N ARG A 53 -6.77 12.50 -28.96
CA ARG A 53 -6.87 11.07 -29.35
C ARG A 53 -6.09 10.20 -28.37
N CYS A 54 -6.75 9.16 -27.85
CA CYS A 54 -6.07 8.06 -27.17
C CYS A 54 -5.62 7.05 -28.23
N GLU A 55 -4.31 6.90 -28.39
CA GLU A 55 -3.72 6.02 -29.40
C GLU A 55 -3.41 4.66 -28.78
N ALA A 56 -3.89 3.57 -29.37
CA ALA A 56 -3.55 2.23 -28.89
C ALA A 56 -2.06 1.97 -29.11
N LEU A 57 -1.32 1.76 -28.03
CA LEU A 57 0.10 1.40 -28.06
C LEU A 57 0.27 -0.10 -28.27
N GLY A 58 -0.58 -0.92 -27.67
CA GLY A 58 -0.50 -2.37 -27.78
C GLY A 58 -1.30 -3.07 -26.70
N SER A 59 -1.03 -4.35 -26.54
CA SER A 59 -1.61 -5.14 -25.45
C SER A 59 -0.70 -6.31 -25.10
N PHE A 60 -0.76 -6.76 -23.85
CA PHE A 60 -0.08 -7.98 -23.41
C PHE A 60 -1.00 -8.85 -22.57
N ALA A 61 -0.66 -10.13 -22.48
CA ALA A 61 -1.37 -11.09 -21.64
C ALA A 61 -0.83 -11.05 -20.22
N THR A 62 -1.73 -11.17 -19.24
CA THR A 62 -1.41 -11.43 -17.84
C THR A 62 -1.47 -12.94 -17.55
N LEU A 63 -0.90 -13.38 -16.43
CA LEU A 63 -0.87 -14.79 -16.05
C LEU A 63 -2.17 -15.26 -15.37
N GLY A 64 -3.03 -14.33 -14.95
CA GLY A 64 -4.40 -14.53 -14.48
C GLY A 64 -5.24 -13.25 -14.57
N PRO A 65 -6.55 -13.32 -14.24
CA PRO A 65 -7.39 -12.13 -14.11
C PRO A 65 -6.79 -11.10 -13.16
N VAL A 66 -6.74 -9.84 -13.60
CA VAL A 66 -6.27 -8.72 -12.78
C VAL A 66 -7.36 -8.34 -11.78
N LEU A 67 -7.04 -8.30 -10.49
CA LEU A 67 -7.90 -7.83 -9.41
C LEU A 67 -7.57 -6.39 -8.98
N ARG A 68 -6.28 -6.03 -9.05
CA ARG A 68 -5.76 -4.70 -8.75
C ARG A 68 -4.59 -4.42 -9.68
N MET A 69 -4.41 -3.17 -10.09
CA MET A 69 -3.24 -2.76 -10.86
C MET A 69 -2.84 -1.32 -10.54
N ALA A 70 -1.54 -1.05 -10.61
CA ALA A 70 -0.99 0.30 -10.48
C ALA A 70 0.22 0.46 -11.39
N HIS A 71 0.40 1.65 -11.94
CA HIS A 71 1.56 1.98 -12.77
C HIS A 71 2.52 2.86 -11.97
N SER A 72 3.79 2.51 -11.99
CA SER A 72 4.87 3.33 -11.44
C SER A 72 5.49 4.14 -12.56
N SER A 73 5.23 5.46 -12.61
CA SER A 73 5.89 6.33 -13.58
C SER A 73 7.40 6.48 -13.29
N ALA A 74 7.79 6.47 -12.02
CA ALA A 74 9.19 6.58 -11.61
C ALA A 74 10.01 5.32 -11.95
N GLY A 75 9.40 4.14 -11.79
CA GLY A 75 10.04 2.86 -12.12
C GLY A 75 9.72 2.33 -13.52
N ASP A 76 8.76 2.92 -14.22
CA ASP A 76 8.29 2.48 -15.53
C ASP A 76 7.86 1.01 -15.60
N TYR A 77 7.08 0.58 -14.61
CA TYR A 77 6.51 -0.77 -14.55
C TYR A 77 5.04 -0.73 -14.18
N LEU A 78 4.31 -1.75 -14.62
CA LEU A 78 2.94 -2.02 -14.19
C LEU A 78 2.96 -3.15 -13.16
N VAL A 79 2.42 -2.94 -11.98
CA VAL A 79 2.23 -4.00 -10.98
C VAL A 79 0.77 -4.43 -10.96
N THR A 80 0.54 -5.74 -10.79
CA THR A 80 -0.78 -6.33 -10.70
C THR A 80 -0.87 -7.27 -9.49
N VAL A 81 -2.08 -7.32 -8.93
CA VAL A 81 -2.55 -8.47 -8.15
C VAL A 81 -3.45 -9.29 -9.06
N GLU A 82 -3.07 -10.54 -9.29
CA GLU A 82 -3.78 -11.45 -10.20
C GLU A 82 -4.32 -12.67 -9.46
N GLU A 83 -5.49 -13.15 -9.85
CA GLU A 83 -6.02 -14.41 -9.36
C GLU A 83 -5.60 -15.58 -10.26
N LYS A 84 -5.18 -16.70 -9.67
CA LYS A 84 -5.02 -17.96 -10.39
C LYS A 84 -5.26 -19.12 -9.44
N SER A 85 -6.13 -20.04 -9.83
CA SER A 85 -6.44 -21.24 -9.03
C SER A 85 -6.84 -20.92 -7.57
N LYS A 86 -7.65 -19.87 -7.36
CA LYS A 86 -8.11 -19.37 -6.04
C LYS A 86 -7.00 -18.82 -5.13
N ALA A 87 -5.82 -18.56 -5.67
CA ALA A 87 -4.74 -17.85 -4.99
C ALA A 87 -4.47 -16.52 -5.70
N THR A 88 -3.98 -15.52 -4.96
CA THR A 88 -3.59 -14.22 -5.54
C THR A 88 -2.08 -14.09 -5.60
N PHE A 89 -1.60 -13.45 -6.68
CA PHE A 89 -0.18 -13.34 -7.00
C PHE A 89 0.17 -11.89 -7.32
N LEU A 90 1.31 -11.43 -6.80
CA LEU A 90 1.87 -10.13 -7.10
C LEU A 90 2.87 -10.26 -8.26
N ARG A 91 2.66 -9.48 -9.33
CA ARG A 91 3.53 -9.47 -10.51
C ARG A 91 3.84 -8.06 -10.97
N ALA A 92 5.08 -7.80 -11.38
CA ALA A 92 5.46 -6.58 -12.06
C ALA A 92 5.81 -6.85 -13.53
N TYR A 93 5.19 -6.11 -14.42
CA TYR A 93 5.40 -6.11 -15.85
C TYR A 93 6.29 -4.94 -16.24
N THR A 94 7.46 -5.25 -16.77
CA THR A 94 8.51 -4.31 -17.15
C THR A 94 8.80 -4.43 -18.65
N ASN A 95 9.39 -3.39 -19.24
CA ASN A 95 9.64 -3.31 -20.69
C ASN A 95 8.36 -3.55 -21.53
N TRP A 96 7.17 -3.26 -21.00
CA TRP A 96 5.90 -3.52 -21.67
C TRP A 96 5.76 -2.75 -23.00
N ARG A 97 6.50 -1.64 -23.17
CA ARG A 97 6.58 -0.89 -24.44
C ARG A 97 7.16 -1.71 -25.59
N CYS A 98 7.93 -2.78 -25.36
CA CYS A 98 8.40 -3.60 -26.48
C CYS A 98 7.23 -4.28 -27.25
N MET A 99 6.06 -4.41 -26.61
CA MET A 99 4.85 -4.94 -27.25
C MET A 99 4.29 -3.97 -28.29
N SER A 100 4.48 -2.65 -28.13
CA SER A 100 4.11 -1.69 -29.18
C SER A 100 5.06 -1.74 -30.37
N ALA A 101 6.28 -2.25 -30.18
CA ALA A 101 7.26 -2.46 -31.24
C ALA A 101 7.09 -3.80 -31.98
N GLY A 102 6.03 -4.57 -31.67
CA GLY A 102 5.72 -5.84 -32.34
C GLY A 102 6.46 -7.06 -31.79
N SER A 103 7.18 -6.93 -30.67
CA SER A 103 7.73 -8.10 -29.98
C SER A 103 6.60 -8.91 -29.33
N SER A 104 6.72 -10.23 -29.31
CA SER A 104 5.82 -11.15 -28.60
C SER A 104 6.53 -11.94 -27.50
N ARG A 105 7.83 -11.68 -27.30
CA ARG A 105 8.64 -12.43 -26.32
C ARG A 105 8.38 -11.91 -24.91
N VAL A 106 8.18 -12.86 -24.00
CA VAL A 106 7.96 -12.61 -22.57
C VAL A 106 8.87 -13.51 -21.76
N CYS A 107 9.57 -12.94 -20.77
CA CYS A 107 10.36 -13.68 -19.80
C CYS A 107 9.77 -13.54 -18.41
N VAL A 108 9.49 -14.67 -17.77
CA VAL A 108 9.02 -14.71 -16.38
C VAL A 108 10.20 -15.07 -15.48
N ARG A 109 10.35 -14.36 -14.38
CA ARG A 109 11.40 -14.60 -13.39
C ARG A 109 10.93 -14.23 -11.99
N MET A 110 11.56 -14.84 -10.99
CA MET A 110 11.34 -14.46 -9.59
C MET A 110 12.11 -13.18 -9.25
N VAL A 111 11.59 -12.41 -8.30
CA VAL A 111 12.31 -11.29 -7.69
C VAL A 111 13.67 -11.74 -7.16
N GLY A 112 14.73 -10.96 -7.42
CA GLY A 112 16.08 -11.23 -6.92
C GLY A 112 16.79 -12.42 -7.57
N HIS A 113 16.16 -13.11 -8.53
CA HIS A 113 16.78 -14.19 -9.28
C HIS A 113 18.00 -13.65 -10.05
N LYS A 114 19.19 -14.20 -9.76
CA LYS A 114 20.42 -13.84 -10.46
C LYS A 114 20.34 -14.35 -11.90
N MET A 115 20.38 -13.45 -12.87
CA MET A 115 20.54 -13.83 -14.27
C MET A 115 22.01 -14.10 -14.56
N GLU A 116 22.28 -15.15 -15.32
CA GLU A 116 23.63 -15.45 -15.82
C GLU A 116 24.04 -14.47 -16.93
N GLU A 117 25.33 -14.32 -17.17
CA GLU A 117 25.88 -13.38 -18.18
C GLU A 117 25.65 -13.84 -19.63
N SER A 118 25.28 -15.11 -19.84
CA SER A 118 25.04 -15.73 -21.15
C SER A 118 23.80 -15.20 -21.89
N TYR A 119 23.06 -14.27 -21.29
CA TYR A 119 21.84 -13.73 -21.85
C TYR A 119 22.10 -12.61 -22.86
N SER A 120 21.53 -12.78 -24.06
CA SER A 120 21.72 -11.90 -25.24
C SER A 120 20.97 -10.56 -25.16
N GLU A 121 21.29 -9.65 -26.10
CA GLU A 121 20.55 -8.41 -26.36
C GLU A 121 19.04 -8.58 -26.53
N ALA A 122 18.56 -9.80 -26.86
CA ALA A 122 17.13 -10.10 -26.97
C ALA A 122 16.34 -9.79 -25.68
N LEU A 123 16.99 -9.71 -24.51
CA LEU A 123 16.36 -9.27 -23.25
C LEU A 123 15.84 -7.82 -23.30
N LYS A 124 16.45 -6.95 -24.10
CA LYS A 124 16.02 -5.55 -24.25
C LYS A 124 14.75 -5.42 -25.08
N GLU A 125 14.55 -6.35 -26.01
CA GLU A 125 13.44 -6.37 -26.96
C GLU A 125 12.29 -7.27 -26.49
N GLN A 126 12.29 -7.69 -25.23
CA GLN A 126 11.24 -8.53 -24.67
C GLN A 126 10.70 -7.92 -23.38
N MET A 127 9.45 -8.29 -23.10
CA MET A 127 8.77 -7.91 -21.87
C MET A 127 9.23 -8.85 -20.76
N SER A 128 9.36 -8.34 -19.53
CA SER A 128 9.69 -9.19 -18.37
C SER A 128 8.63 -9.10 -17.29
N VAL A 129 8.23 -10.26 -16.78
CA VAL A 129 7.31 -10.45 -15.66
C VAL A 129 8.13 -10.86 -14.44
N VAL A 130 8.11 -10.04 -13.41
CA VAL A 130 8.76 -10.30 -12.12
C VAL A 130 7.71 -10.80 -11.14
N GLU A 131 7.78 -12.07 -10.77
CA GLU A 131 6.93 -12.65 -9.74
C GLU A 131 7.50 -12.38 -8.34
N MET A 132 6.65 -11.84 -7.46
CA MET A 132 7.01 -11.45 -6.09
C MET A 132 6.25 -12.34 -5.10
N PRO A 133 6.85 -13.45 -4.64
CA PRO A 133 6.19 -14.36 -3.73
C PRO A 133 5.99 -13.68 -2.38
N LEU A 134 4.77 -13.79 -1.86
CA LEU A 134 4.37 -13.29 -0.56
C LEU A 134 3.92 -14.46 0.30
N SER A 135 4.11 -14.37 1.61
CA SER A 135 3.59 -15.36 2.55
C SER A 135 2.07 -15.29 2.68
N ASP A 136 1.51 -14.11 2.43
CA ASP A 136 0.07 -13.82 2.56
C ASP A 136 -0.46 -13.22 1.27
N PRO A 137 -1.74 -13.47 0.93
CA PRO A 137 -2.39 -12.89 -0.23
C PRO A 137 -2.27 -11.35 -0.25
N PRO A 138 -1.79 -10.74 -1.35
CA PRO A 138 -1.83 -9.28 -1.51
C PRO A 138 -3.28 -8.80 -1.63
N LEU A 139 -3.61 -7.72 -0.92
CA LEU A 139 -4.94 -7.10 -0.88
C LEU A 139 -4.96 -5.76 -1.62
N CYS A 140 -3.92 -4.95 -1.43
CA CYS A 140 -3.79 -3.61 -2.01
C CYS A 140 -2.32 -3.30 -2.33
N ILE A 141 -2.09 -2.36 -3.25
CA ILE A 141 -0.75 -2.01 -3.75
C ILE A 141 -0.64 -0.49 -3.93
N SER A 142 0.55 0.06 -3.72
CA SER A 142 0.86 1.46 -3.99
C SER A 142 2.30 1.59 -4.50
N CYS A 143 2.48 2.33 -5.59
CA CYS A 143 3.79 2.65 -6.14
C CYS A 143 4.22 4.03 -5.66
N CYS A 144 5.44 4.13 -5.14
CA CYS A 144 6.01 5.40 -4.72
C CYS A 144 6.26 6.30 -5.94
N PRO A 145 5.67 7.49 -6.02
CA PRO A 145 5.85 8.39 -7.16
C PRO A 145 7.26 8.99 -7.25
N VAL A 146 8.07 8.90 -6.20
CA VAL A 146 9.41 9.52 -6.12
C VAL A 146 10.51 8.58 -6.60
N ASN A 147 10.53 7.34 -6.11
CA ASN A 147 11.62 6.40 -6.37
C ASN A 147 11.17 5.10 -7.05
N GLY A 148 9.86 4.92 -7.26
CA GLY A 148 9.30 3.72 -7.87
C GLY A 148 9.32 2.49 -6.97
N ASP A 149 9.58 2.62 -5.68
CA ASP A 149 9.42 1.52 -4.73
C ASP A 149 7.95 1.08 -4.64
N LEU A 150 7.72 -0.19 -4.33
CA LEU A 150 6.40 -0.79 -4.23
C LEU A 150 6.06 -1.12 -2.79
N LEU A 151 4.88 -0.69 -2.33
CA LEU A 151 4.30 -1.11 -1.06
C LEU A 151 3.09 -2.00 -1.32
N VAL A 152 3.00 -3.10 -0.59
CA VAL A 152 1.95 -4.11 -0.73
C VAL A 152 1.28 -4.31 0.62
N GLY A 153 -0.04 -4.12 0.68
CA GLY A 153 -0.82 -4.43 1.86
C GLY A 153 -1.29 -5.89 1.84
N CYS A 154 -1.01 -6.60 2.93
CA CYS A 154 -1.50 -7.93 3.24
C CYS A 154 -2.29 -7.87 4.55
N LYS A 155 -2.93 -8.98 4.93
CA LYS A 155 -3.53 -9.10 6.26
C LYS A 155 -2.45 -8.90 7.34
N ASN A 156 -2.66 -7.96 8.25
CA ASN A 156 -1.80 -7.63 9.39
C ASN A 156 -0.35 -7.21 9.04
N LYS A 157 -0.02 -6.95 7.78
CA LYS A 157 1.32 -6.46 7.42
C LYS A 157 1.37 -5.73 6.10
N LEU A 158 2.41 -4.91 5.96
CA LEU A 158 2.81 -4.30 4.70
C LEU A 158 4.18 -4.82 4.30
N VAL A 159 4.36 -5.11 3.01
CA VAL A 159 5.63 -5.57 2.45
C VAL A 159 6.15 -4.52 1.49
N MET A 160 7.36 -4.02 1.76
CA MET A 160 8.04 -3.03 0.94
C MET A 160 9.06 -3.71 0.02
N PHE A 161 8.99 -3.38 -1.26
CA PHE A 161 9.95 -3.76 -2.28
C PHE A 161 10.65 -2.51 -2.79
N CYS A 162 11.95 -2.42 -2.58
CA CYS A 162 12.77 -1.38 -3.18
C CYS A 162 13.03 -1.69 -4.64
N LEU A 163 12.86 -0.70 -5.50
CA LEU A 163 13.20 -0.79 -6.91
C LEU A 163 14.71 -0.85 -7.07
N LYS A 164 15.19 -1.74 -7.93
CA LYS A 164 16.62 -1.92 -8.24
C LYS A 164 16.85 -1.95 -9.73
N TYR A 165 17.95 -1.34 -10.14
CA TYR A 165 18.49 -1.47 -11.48
C TYR A 165 19.75 -2.34 -11.39
N ARG A 166 19.64 -3.59 -11.85
CA ARG A 166 20.75 -4.55 -11.85
C ARG A 166 21.47 -4.50 -13.19
N VAL A 167 22.75 -4.16 -13.17
CA VAL A 167 23.61 -4.27 -14.34
C VAL A 167 24.01 -5.74 -14.51
N ILE A 168 23.62 -6.35 -15.63
CA ILE A 168 23.98 -7.73 -15.97
C ILE A 168 25.30 -7.75 -16.75
N ASN A 169 25.45 -6.83 -17.72
CA ASN A 169 26.68 -6.60 -18.46
C ASN A 169 26.74 -5.13 -18.90
N GLN A 170 27.83 -4.72 -19.59
CA GLN A 170 28.07 -3.32 -19.98
C GLN A 170 26.93 -2.68 -20.77
N ASN A 171 26.11 -3.48 -21.47
CA ASN A 171 25.05 -2.99 -22.32
C ASN A 171 23.65 -3.23 -21.75
N LEU A 172 23.50 -4.00 -20.68
CA LEU A 172 22.20 -4.47 -20.19
C LEU A 172 22.01 -4.16 -18.70
N THR A 173 21.05 -3.28 -18.44
CA THR A 173 20.50 -3.02 -17.11
C THR A 173 19.07 -3.54 -17.06
N LEU A 174 18.75 -4.32 -16.03
CA LEU A 174 17.42 -4.85 -15.80
C LEU A 174 16.81 -4.22 -14.55
N LEU A 175 15.55 -3.83 -14.66
CA LEU A 175 14.74 -3.47 -13.52
C LEU A 175 14.38 -4.72 -12.74
N ASP A 176 14.60 -4.72 -11.43
CA ASP A 176 14.25 -5.78 -10.48
C ASP A 176 13.81 -5.16 -9.15
N PHE A 177 13.45 -6.00 -8.18
CA PHE A 177 13.06 -5.55 -6.85
C PHE A 177 13.89 -6.25 -5.78
N GLU A 178 13.96 -5.62 -4.62
CA GLU A 178 14.48 -6.20 -3.40
C GLU A 178 13.43 -6.03 -2.32
N ARG A 179 12.92 -7.14 -1.76
CA ARG A 179 12.10 -7.07 -0.55
C ARG A 179 13.00 -6.54 0.56
N SER A 180 12.69 -5.36 1.08
CA SER A 180 13.57 -4.62 1.99
C SER A 180 13.05 -4.59 3.42
N LEU A 181 11.73 -4.41 3.59
CA LEU A 181 11.12 -4.18 4.89
C LEU A 181 9.72 -4.80 4.95
N ILE A 182 9.39 -5.41 6.07
CA ILE A 182 8.04 -5.83 6.43
C ILE A 182 7.61 -5.01 7.65
N LEU A 183 6.46 -4.35 7.54
CA LEU A 183 5.81 -3.65 8.65
C LEU A 183 4.68 -4.55 9.15
N HIS A 184 4.82 -5.14 10.34
CA HIS A 184 3.72 -5.87 10.96
C HIS A 184 2.80 -4.87 11.65
N ILE A 185 1.51 -4.92 11.32
CA ILE A 185 0.45 -4.04 11.80
C ILE A 185 -0.68 -4.89 12.36
N ASP A 186 -0.58 -5.25 13.64
CA ASP A 186 -1.48 -6.24 14.23
C ASP A 186 -2.94 -5.76 14.22
N ASN A 187 -3.86 -6.70 14.06
CA ASN A 187 -5.31 -6.49 14.06
C ASN A 187 -5.84 -5.54 12.97
N LEU A 188 -5.09 -5.34 11.89
CA LEU A 188 -5.48 -4.44 10.80
C LEU A 188 -5.47 -5.15 9.44
N ILE A 189 -6.58 -4.99 8.71
CA ILE A 189 -6.71 -5.46 7.32
C ILE A 189 -6.77 -4.22 6.42
N PRO A 190 -5.70 -3.90 5.68
CA PRO A 190 -5.68 -2.70 4.86
C PRO A 190 -6.61 -2.87 3.66
N ALA A 191 -7.63 -1.99 3.57
CA ALA A 191 -8.46 -1.86 2.37
C ALA A 191 -7.66 -1.18 1.26
N GLU A 192 -6.91 -0.13 1.61
CA GLU A 192 -6.01 0.60 0.73
C GLU A 192 -4.72 1.01 1.45
N VAL A 193 -3.69 1.30 0.66
CA VAL A 193 -2.43 1.88 1.11
C VAL A 193 -2.01 2.99 0.16
N ALA A 194 -1.39 4.03 0.70
CA ALA A 194 -0.69 5.04 -0.09
C ALA A 194 0.75 5.14 0.37
N PHE A 195 1.67 5.29 -0.58
CA PHE A 195 3.09 5.29 -0.31
C PHE A 195 3.80 6.40 -1.07
N CYS A 196 4.50 7.25 -0.32
CA CYS A 196 5.33 8.31 -0.90
C CYS A 196 6.62 8.48 -0.12
N ALA A 197 7.70 7.99 -0.73
CA ALA A 197 9.06 7.92 -0.21
C ALA A 197 9.15 7.15 1.12
N ARG A 198 8.92 7.82 2.24
CA ARG A 198 9.01 7.25 3.59
C ARG A 198 7.71 7.39 4.37
N HIS A 199 6.69 7.97 3.76
CA HIS A 199 5.37 8.13 4.34
C HIS A 199 4.46 7.04 3.82
N ILE A 200 3.75 6.42 4.74
CA ILE A 200 2.84 5.31 4.50
C ILE A 200 1.49 5.73 5.09
N ALA A 201 0.44 5.70 4.29
CA ALA A 201 -0.92 5.77 4.78
C ALA A 201 -1.58 4.39 4.63
N ILE A 202 -2.31 4.00 5.65
CA ILE A 202 -3.06 2.75 5.72
C ILE A 202 -4.51 3.13 5.95
N THR A 203 -5.38 2.59 5.11
CA THR A 203 -6.82 2.83 5.17
C THR A 203 -7.52 1.50 5.42
N THR A 204 -8.38 1.45 6.42
CA THR A 204 -9.41 0.41 6.58
C THR A 204 -10.77 0.99 6.18
N GLU A 205 -11.86 0.29 6.48
CA GLU A 205 -13.21 0.79 6.27
C GLU A 205 -13.48 2.11 7.02
N LEU A 206 -12.96 2.22 8.25
CA LEU A 206 -13.25 3.33 9.18
C LEU A 206 -12.01 3.99 9.78
N ASP A 207 -10.81 3.47 9.54
CA ASP A 207 -9.59 4.00 10.13
C ASP A 207 -8.59 4.47 9.07
N VAL A 208 -7.89 5.56 9.37
CA VAL A 208 -6.73 6.05 8.63
C VAL A 208 -5.55 6.14 9.59
N LEU A 209 -4.46 5.46 9.25
CA LEU A 209 -3.19 5.53 9.98
C LEU A 209 -2.09 6.02 9.04
N ILE A 210 -1.47 7.16 9.37
CA ILE A 210 -0.32 7.70 8.64
C ILE A 210 0.93 7.52 9.48
N LEU A 211 1.92 6.86 8.89
CA LEU A 211 3.21 6.56 9.46
C LEU A 211 4.33 7.19 8.62
N LYS A 212 5.45 7.46 9.26
CA LYS A 212 6.71 7.83 8.61
C LYS A 212 7.82 6.91 9.08
N LEU A 213 8.53 6.34 8.12
CA LEU A 213 9.76 5.61 8.39
C LEU A 213 10.89 6.62 8.60
N GLU A 214 11.57 6.58 9.74
CA GLU A 214 12.74 7.41 10.05
C GLU A 214 14.02 6.59 10.12
N LEU A 215 15.16 7.18 9.74
CA LEU A 215 16.41 6.46 9.59
C LEU A 215 17.15 6.65 10.90
N VAL A 216 17.44 5.55 11.58
CA VAL A 216 18.23 5.58 12.80
C VAL A 216 19.69 5.70 12.38
N GLN A 217 20.30 6.85 12.61
CA GLN A 217 21.76 6.98 12.54
C GLN A 217 22.34 6.28 13.76
N GLN A 218 23.16 5.26 13.55
CA GLN A 218 23.99 4.72 14.63
C GLN A 218 25.07 5.76 14.94
N SER A 219 24.80 6.65 15.90
CA SER A 219 25.84 7.48 16.49
C SER A 219 26.78 6.55 17.28
N ALA A 220 28.08 6.63 17.02
CA ALA A 220 29.14 5.90 17.71
C ALA A 220 29.37 6.39 19.16
N ASP A 221 28.29 6.69 19.89
CA ASP A 221 28.36 7.21 21.25
C ASP A 221 27.15 6.72 22.06
N ARG A 222 27.20 5.44 22.41
CA ARG A 222 26.42 4.87 23.51
C ARG A 222 27.32 3.93 24.30
N THR A 223 28.36 4.52 24.89
CA THR A 223 28.88 4.01 26.15
C THR A 223 28.18 4.80 27.25
N ASP A 224 27.66 4.04 28.22
CA ASP A 224 27.16 4.48 29.53
C ASP A 224 25.68 4.90 29.69
N GLN A 225 25.05 4.12 30.60
CA GLN A 225 23.84 4.39 31.40
C GLN A 225 22.51 4.06 30.68
N CYS A 226 21.63 3.20 31.19
CA CYS A 226 21.39 2.78 32.57
C CYS A 226 20.82 1.36 32.62
N ALA A 227 21.50 0.48 33.37
CA ALA A 227 20.90 -0.71 33.94
C ALA A 227 20.23 -0.32 35.27
N GLN A 228 18.90 -0.23 35.27
CA GLN A 228 18.01 -0.19 36.45
C GLN A 228 16.65 -0.63 35.90
N GLY A 229 16.16 -1.86 36.12
CA GLY A 229 15.96 -2.50 37.41
C GLY A 229 14.45 -2.59 37.61
N VAL A 230 13.77 -3.50 36.89
CA VAL A 230 12.35 -3.77 37.11
C VAL A 230 12.25 -4.92 38.11
N SER A 231 12.04 -4.55 39.37
CA SER A 231 11.62 -5.44 40.44
C SER A 231 10.19 -5.93 40.19
N ALA A 232 10.01 -7.25 40.26
CA ALA A 232 8.72 -7.93 40.26
C ALA A 232 7.87 -7.55 41.49
N PRO A 233 6.53 -7.59 41.43
CA PRO A 233 5.69 -7.42 42.60
C PRO A 233 5.56 -8.74 43.38
N GLU A 234 5.88 -8.68 44.67
CA GLU A 234 5.71 -9.76 45.65
C GLU A 234 4.23 -10.03 45.94
N LYS A 235 3.88 -11.32 46.02
CA LYS A 235 2.58 -11.81 46.53
C LYS A 235 2.63 -11.86 48.06
N ALA A 236 1.72 -11.16 48.73
CA ALA A 236 1.43 -11.38 50.15
C ALA A 236 0.30 -12.42 50.30
N VAL A 237 0.53 -13.37 51.20
CA VAL A 237 -0.42 -14.36 51.72
C VAL A 237 -0.67 -14.03 53.19
N ASP A 238 -1.93 -13.90 53.59
CA ASP A 238 -2.47 -14.22 54.92
C ASP A 238 -4.01 -14.25 54.76
N GLY A 239 -4.77 -15.28 55.13
CA GLY A 239 -4.93 -15.89 56.45
C GLY A 239 -6.35 -15.56 56.92
N GLY A 240 -7.31 -16.47 56.73
CA GLY A 240 -8.74 -16.18 56.88
C GLY A 240 -9.36 -16.51 58.24
N VAL A 241 -10.58 -16.01 58.50
CA VAL A 241 -11.62 -16.60 59.36
C VAL A 241 -13.02 -16.17 58.86
N LYS A 242 -13.99 -17.08 58.97
CA LYS A 242 -15.41 -17.03 58.56
C LYS A 242 -16.26 -16.08 59.43
N ASP A 243 -17.32 -15.47 58.88
CA ASP A 243 -18.72 -15.89 59.12
C ASP A 243 -19.80 -14.99 58.45
N GLU A 244 -20.84 -15.69 57.98
CA GLU A 244 -22.27 -15.37 57.85
C GLU A 244 -22.80 -14.19 56.99
N ASN A 245 -23.66 -14.58 56.02
CA ASN A 245 -24.58 -13.77 55.22
C ASN A 245 -25.63 -13.02 56.07
N PRO A 246 -26.16 -11.89 55.59
CA PRO A 246 -27.50 -11.98 55.00
C PRO A 246 -27.66 -11.17 53.70
N SER A 247 -28.26 -11.85 52.72
CA SER A 247 -29.07 -11.33 51.60
C SER A 247 -28.98 -9.83 51.30
N THR A 248 -28.37 -9.47 50.18
CA THR A 248 -28.74 -8.25 49.46
C THR A 248 -28.75 -8.57 47.97
N HIS A 249 -29.92 -8.41 47.36
CA HIS A 249 -30.20 -8.62 45.95
C HIS A 249 -29.10 -7.99 45.07
N PRO A 250 -28.53 -8.69 44.08
CA PRO A 250 -27.78 -8.02 43.05
C PRO A 250 -28.80 -7.21 42.23
N LEU A 251 -28.70 -5.88 42.32
CA LEU A 251 -29.29 -5.01 41.32
C LEU A 251 -28.59 -5.34 39.99
N GLN A 252 -29.18 -6.27 39.23
CA GLN A 252 -29.03 -6.33 37.79
C GLN A 252 -29.45 -4.96 37.26
N LEU A 253 -28.47 -4.08 37.09
CA LEU A 253 -28.60 -2.97 36.17
C LEU A 253 -28.67 -3.60 34.78
N GLU A 254 -29.86 -3.57 34.20
CA GLU A 254 -30.11 -3.83 32.79
C GLU A 254 -29.17 -2.95 31.96
N LEU A 255 -28.05 -3.53 31.51
CA LEU A 255 -27.13 -2.92 30.55
C LEU A 255 -27.62 -3.10 29.10
N ASP A 256 -28.87 -3.56 28.92
CA ASP A 256 -29.37 -4.08 27.64
C ASP A 256 -30.01 -3.03 26.71
N GLU A 257 -29.88 -1.72 26.95
CA GLU A 257 -30.52 -0.73 26.06
C GLU A 257 -29.71 0.54 25.73
N PHE A 258 -28.39 0.55 25.96
CA PHE A 258 -27.55 1.68 25.52
C PHE A 258 -26.68 1.27 24.33
N ILE A 259 -26.99 1.82 23.15
CA ILE A 259 -26.07 1.81 22.02
C ILE A 259 -24.95 2.80 22.35
N ILE A 260 -23.76 2.29 22.69
CA ILE A 260 -22.57 3.12 22.83
C ILE A 260 -22.09 3.47 21.42
N CYS A 261 -22.50 4.63 20.93
CA CYS A 261 -21.97 5.18 19.68
C CYS A 261 -20.50 5.55 19.90
N GLN A 262 -19.60 4.87 19.19
CA GLN A 262 -18.19 5.27 19.17
C GLN A 262 -18.10 6.66 18.56
N LYS A 263 -17.43 7.59 19.26
CA LYS A 263 -17.20 8.95 18.74
C LYS A 263 -16.07 8.91 17.70
N PRO A 264 -16.09 9.78 16.68
CA PRO A 264 -14.93 10.00 15.84
C PRO A 264 -13.70 10.34 16.68
N VAL A 265 -12.56 9.77 16.35
CA VAL A 265 -11.28 10.01 17.05
C VAL A 265 -10.28 10.54 16.05
N GLU A 266 -9.53 11.56 16.44
CA GLU A 266 -8.41 12.08 15.69
C GLU A 266 -7.24 12.32 16.64
N LEU A 267 -6.10 11.72 16.31
CA LEU A 267 -4.87 11.82 17.07
C LEU A 267 -3.76 12.28 16.12
N LEU A 268 -3.03 13.33 16.48
CA LEU A 268 -2.01 13.94 15.64
C LEU A 268 -0.61 13.82 16.26
N GLY A 269 0.39 13.58 15.41
CA GLY A 269 1.79 13.50 15.82
C GLY A 269 2.03 12.43 16.89
N GLU A 270 2.63 12.81 18.01
CA GLU A 270 2.98 11.87 19.08
C GLU A 270 1.74 11.26 19.75
N GLU A 271 0.59 11.95 19.77
CA GLU A 271 -0.67 11.42 20.29
C GLU A 271 -1.16 10.23 19.44
N SER A 272 -0.79 10.17 18.16
CA SER A 272 -1.15 9.06 17.28
C SER A 272 -0.58 7.72 17.77
N LYS A 273 0.42 7.70 18.66
CA LYS A 273 0.91 6.48 19.32
C LYS A 273 -0.13 5.86 20.27
N LEU A 274 -1.12 6.63 20.71
CA LEU A 274 -2.22 6.18 21.56
C LEU A 274 -3.33 5.46 20.79
N CYS A 275 -3.19 5.27 19.46
CA CYS A 275 -4.19 4.57 18.65
C CYS A 275 -4.28 3.05 18.91
N GLU A 276 -3.45 2.51 19.82
CA GLU A 276 -3.41 1.09 20.19
C GLU A 276 -3.11 0.12 19.03
N ILE A 277 -2.64 0.62 17.87
CA ILE A 277 -2.20 -0.20 16.74
C ILE A 277 -0.67 -0.32 16.81
N PRO A 278 -0.13 -1.44 17.29
CA PRO A 278 1.31 -1.63 17.34
C PRO A 278 1.86 -1.87 15.92
N VAL A 279 2.98 -1.22 15.62
CA VAL A 279 3.73 -1.40 14.37
C VAL A 279 5.13 -1.88 14.70
N THR A 280 5.52 -3.04 14.17
CA THR A 280 6.90 -3.56 14.29
C THR A 280 7.53 -3.70 12.92
N LEU A 281 8.86 -3.55 12.87
CA LEU A 281 9.63 -3.56 11.63
C LEU A 281 10.53 -4.80 11.57
N GLU A 282 10.48 -5.50 10.45
CA GLU A 282 11.35 -6.63 10.12
C GLU A 282 12.12 -6.31 8.83
N SER A 283 13.44 -6.16 8.93
CA SER A 283 14.31 -6.06 7.75
C SER A 283 14.50 -7.42 7.12
N THR A 284 14.31 -7.52 5.80
CA THR A 284 14.53 -8.76 5.05
C THR A 284 15.85 -8.78 4.30
N VAL A 285 16.60 -7.67 4.32
CA VAL A 285 17.95 -7.58 3.74
C VAL A 285 18.95 -8.23 4.69
N LEU A 286 19.94 -8.92 4.13
CA LEU A 286 21.03 -9.50 4.92
C LEU A 286 21.75 -8.38 5.70
N PRO A 287 22.03 -8.59 7.00
CA PRO A 287 22.72 -7.60 7.80
C PRO A 287 24.15 -7.43 7.27
N THR A 288 24.39 -6.32 6.57
CA THR A 288 25.72 -5.79 6.25
C THR A 288 26.01 -4.57 7.13
N GLU A 289 27.28 -4.13 7.19
CA GLU A 289 27.69 -2.95 7.98
C GLU A 289 26.88 -1.68 7.62
N ASP A 290 26.34 -1.58 6.41
CA ASP A 290 25.55 -0.45 5.92
C ASP A 290 24.02 -0.65 5.99
N THR A 291 23.53 -1.62 6.75
CA THR A 291 22.09 -1.91 6.81
C THR A 291 21.33 -0.71 7.40
N LYS A 292 20.41 -0.16 6.61
CA LYS A 292 19.57 0.97 7.04
C LYS A 292 18.63 0.49 8.14
N HIS A 293 18.77 1.07 9.33
CA HIS A 293 17.86 0.81 10.43
C HIS A 293 16.73 1.83 10.39
N PHE A 294 15.50 1.33 10.38
CA PHE A 294 14.30 2.18 10.37
C PHE A 294 13.63 2.17 11.74
N GLN A 295 13.03 3.29 12.10
CA GLN A 295 12.05 3.40 13.18
C GLN A 295 10.74 3.94 12.61
N VAL A 296 9.61 3.66 13.27
CA VAL A 296 8.30 4.17 12.88
C VAL A 296 7.95 5.39 13.72
N GLN A 297 7.63 6.49 13.04
CA GLN A 297 6.98 7.65 13.63
C GLN A 297 5.50 7.63 13.22
N TYR A 298 4.60 7.79 14.18
CA TYR A 298 3.16 7.94 13.93
C TYR A 298 2.88 9.43 13.66
N LEU A 299 2.12 9.73 12.62
CA LEU A 299 1.82 11.10 12.22
C LEU A 299 0.35 11.47 12.38
N LEU A 300 -0.55 10.54 12.05
CA LEU A 300 -2.00 10.72 12.16
C LEU A 300 -2.64 9.38 12.41
N PHE A 301 -3.60 9.35 13.34
CA PHE A 301 -4.63 8.31 13.39
C PHE A 301 -5.99 8.99 13.38
N ARG A 302 -6.88 8.58 12.48
CA ARG A 302 -8.26 9.04 12.46
C ARG A 302 -9.20 7.85 12.34
N ARG A 303 -10.16 7.75 13.26
CA ARG A 303 -11.28 6.81 13.22
C ARG A 303 -12.56 7.56 12.92
N PHE A 304 -13.25 7.13 11.87
CA PHE A 304 -14.56 7.62 11.49
C PHE A 304 -15.63 6.83 12.26
N ALA A 305 -16.66 7.54 12.73
CA ALA A 305 -17.84 6.90 13.29
C ALA A 305 -18.91 6.81 12.20
N PRO A 306 -19.48 5.63 11.91
CA PRO A 306 -20.61 5.53 11.00
C PRO A 306 -21.80 6.31 11.56
N ASP A 307 -22.51 7.05 10.71
CA ASP A 307 -23.70 7.79 11.12
C ASP A 307 -24.83 6.79 11.41
N GLN A 308 -25.30 6.75 12.66
CA GLN A 308 -26.41 5.89 13.07
C GLN A 308 -27.75 6.62 12.96
N SER A 309 -27.92 7.43 11.92
CA SER A 309 -29.22 8.06 11.67
C SER A 309 -30.27 6.98 11.33
N PRO A 310 -31.50 7.07 11.88
CA PRO A 310 -32.56 6.08 11.64
C PRO A 310 -33.10 6.10 10.20
N PHE A 311 -32.67 7.07 9.38
CA PHE A 311 -32.96 7.14 7.96
C PHE A 311 -31.84 6.41 7.21
N GLY A 312 -31.98 5.09 7.11
CA GLY A 312 -30.95 4.17 6.67
C GLY A 312 -30.23 4.58 5.38
N PHE A 313 -28.98 4.98 5.53
CA PHE A 313 -27.93 4.99 4.50
C PHE A 313 -26.58 4.66 5.16
N CYS A 314 -26.49 3.53 5.87
CA CYS A 314 -25.26 3.12 6.54
C CYS A 314 -24.18 2.58 5.56
N GLU A 315 -24.55 2.26 4.31
CA GLU A 315 -23.58 1.81 3.30
C GLU A 315 -22.65 2.94 2.78
N GLU A 316 -22.97 4.21 3.07
CA GLU A 316 -22.29 5.38 2.47
C GLU A 316 -21.12 5.93 3.31
N THR A 317 -20.97 5.55 4.59
CA THR A 317 -19.82 6.00 5.40
C THR A 317 -18.64 5.04 5.27
N LYS A 318 -18.04 4.97 4.08
CA LYS A 318 -16.77 4.26 3.86
C LYS A 318 -15.70 5.23 3.39
N LEU A 319 -14.48 5.05 3.86
CA LEU A 319 -13.37 5.81 3.30
C LEU A 319 -13.08 5.32 1.88
N HIS A 320 -13.19 6.22 0.90
CA HIS A 320 -13.03 5.86 -0.51
C HIS A 320 -11.57 5.84 -0.97
N SER A 321 -10.76 6.84 -0.59
CA SER A 321 -9.34 6.85 -0.94
C SER A 321 -8.50 7.79 -0.08
N VAL A 322 -7.21 7.48 0.05
CA VAL A 322 -6.18 8.37 0.60
C VAL A 322 -5.02 8.42 -0.38
N GLN A 323 -4.50 9.60 -0.67
CA GLN A 323 -3.36 9.79 -1.57
C GLN A 323 -2.22 10.52 -0.87
N LEU A 324 -1.00 10.04 -1.09
CA LEU A 324 0.23 10.71 -0.66
C LEU A 324 0.99 11.16 -1.90
N LEU A 325 1.14 12.47 -2.07
CA LEU A 325 1.78 13.07 -3.24
C LEU A 325 2.96 13.95 -2.81
N PRO A 326 4.06 13.98 -3.58
CA PRO A 326 5.14 14.91 -3.34
C PRO A 326 4.69 16.35 -3.67
N VAL A 327 4.94 17.29 -2.77
CA VAL A 327 4.72 18.71 -3.01
C VAL A 327 6.06 19.35 -3.38
N TYR A 328 6.19 19.77 -4.64
CA TYR A 328 7.38 20.48 -5.11
C TYR A 328 7.21 21.99 -4.87
N GLN A 329 7.92 22.54 -3.89
CA GLN A 329 7.97 23.98 -3.69
C GLN A 329 9.01 24.61 -4.63
N THR A 330 8.57 25.52 -5.48
CA THR A 330 9.45 26.32 -6.34
C THR A 330 9.98 27.52 -5.53
N GLY A 331 11.16 27.39 -4.93
CA GLY A 331 11.84 28.52 -4.25
C GLY A 331 12.60 28.12 -2.98
N LYS A 332 13.81 28.69 -2.83
CA LYS A 332 14.80 28.58 -1.74
C LYS A 332 14.47 27.65 -0.54
N TRP A 333 15.27 26.59 -0.45
CA TRP A 333 15.60 25.74 0.69
C TRP A 333 15.27 26.31 2.08
N ILE A 334 14.06 26.05 2.56
CA ILE A 334 13.72 25.86 3.97
C ILE A 334 12.60 24.82 4.00
N CYS A 335 12.92 23.56 4.35
CA CYS A 335 11.90 22.53 4.54
C CYS A 335 11.11 22.83 5.83
N VAL A 336 9.93 23.45 5.70
CA VAL A 336 8.90 23.39 6.75
C VAL A 336 7.52 23.32 6.09
N ASN A 337 6.75 22.31 6.52
CA ASN A 337 5.34 22.01 6.27
C ASN A 337 4.96 21.30 4.95
N THR A 338 4.74 19.99 5.05
CA THR A 338 3.87 19.20 4.16
C THR A 338 2.41 19.44 4.53
N GLN A 339 1.59 19.70 3.53
CA GLN A 339 0.14 19.80 3.65
C GLN A 339 -0.49 18.49 3.16
N TRP A 340 -1.44 17.93 3.91
CA TRP A 340 -2.13 16.68 3.57
C TRP A 340 -3.53 17.00 3.05
N VAL A 341 -3.98 16.29 2.01
CA VAL A 341 -5.37 16.36 1.55
C VAL A 341 -6.02 15.01 1.84
N VAL A 342 -6.98 15.00 2.76
CA VAL A 342 -7.89 13.88 2.99
C VAL A 342 -9.21 14.28 2.35
N SER A 343 -9.57 13.64 1.24
CA SER A 343 -10.83 13.89 0.56
C SER A 343 -11.87 12.90 1.07
N GLN A 344 -12.97 13.42 1.60
CA GLN A 344 -14.20 12.67 1.84
C GLN A 344 -15.16 13.11 0.73
N GLU A 345 -15.34 12.29 -0.30
CA GLU A 345 -16.43 12.52 -1.25
C GLU A 345 -17.73 12.06 -0.56
N ALA A 346 -18.73 12.93 -0.57
CA ALA A 346 -20.05 12.72 0.02
C ALA A 346 -21.04 12.22 -1.02
#